data_AF-A0A9P0PLY1-F1
#
_entry.id   AF-A0A9P0PLY1-F1
#
_cell.length_a   1.000
_cell.length_b   1.000
_cell.length_c   1.000
_cell.angle_alpha   90.00
_cell.angle_beta   90.00
_cell.angle_gamma   90.00
#
_symmetry.space_group_name_H-M   'P 1'
#
loop_
_entity.id
_entity.type
_entity.pdbx_description
1 polymer ?
#
loop_
_entity_poly.entity_id
_entity_poly.type
_entity_poly.pdbx_seq_one_letter_code
_entity_poly.pdbx_strand_id
1 'polypeptide(L)'
;MKICLRYLGDPGYQRGIGQELGVSQVRVSRTVDRVVNSIFAQSNEWIKFPTTNHELMESKRIWQGMYKSPTAIGVIDCRHIGILKPNRHGDEYINRKGKPILNVQATCDAREMFTSVDVSWPGSVHDSRIWRNSQTRSQLINKANVVLLGDDGYGIEPCLMTPFKNPTPGAEINYNKLLKQERVIIERCFGQLKRRFPILQ
;
A
#
# COMPACT_ATOMS: atom_id res chain seq x y z
N MET A 1 16.09 -17.75 9.88
CA MET A 1 15.37 -16.49 10.18
C MET A 1 16.32 -15.30 10.30
N LYS A 2 17.38 -15.36 11.14
CA LYS A 2 18.36 -14.26 11.33
C LYS A 2 18.89 -13.63 10.03
N ILE A 3 19.34 -14.44 9.06
CA ILE A 3 19.85 -13.97 7.75
C ILE A 3 18.79 -13.13 7.02
N CYS A 4 17.54 -13.61 6.94
CA CYS A 4 16.46 -12.90 6.25
C CYS A 4 16.11 -11.59 6.95
N LEU A 5 15.98 -11.59 8.28
CA LEU A 5 15.71 -10.37 9.04
C LEU A 5 16.82 -9.33 8.89
N ARG A 6 18.09 -9.78 8.92
CA ARG A 6 19.25 -8.92 8.68
C ARG A 6 19.22 -8.31 7.28
N TYR A 7 18.82 -9.08 6.26
CA TYR A 7 18.69 -8.62 4.88
C TYR A 7 17.57 -7.60 4.69
N LEU A 8 16.37 -7.86 5.24
CA LEU A 8 15.24 -6.94 5.15
C LEU A 8 15.50 -5.63 5.93
N GLY A 9 16.33 -5.69 6.97
CA GLY A 9 16.78 -4.55 7.76
C GLY A 9 17.96 -3.76 7.13
N ASP A 10 18.46 -4.17 5.97
CA ASP A 10 19.59 -3.58 5.26
C ASP A 10 19.14 -3.01 3.90
N PRO A 11 19.87 -2.09 3.25
CA PRO A 11 19.56 -1.66 1.89
C PRO A 11 19.72 -2.73 0.79
N GLY A 12 19.95 -4.00 1.13
CA GLY A 12 19.91 -5.13 0.21
C GLY A 12 21.29 -5.71 -0.19
N TYR A 13 22.35 -5.49 0.60
CA TYR A 13 23.68 -5.95 0.26
C TYR A 13 23.98 -7.39 0.71
N GLN A 14 23.57 -8.39 -0.10
CA GLN A 14 23.74 -9.81 0.26
C GLN A 14 25.19 -10.24 0.51
N ARG A 15 26.17 -9.66 -0.20
CA ARG A 15 27.61 -9.97 -0.02
C ARG A 15 28.11 -9.52 1.35
N GLY A 16 27.74 -8.32 1.79
CA GLY A 16 28.13 -7.78 3.10
C GLY A 16 27.55 -8.63 4.23
N ILE A 17 26.28 -9.03 4.11
CA ILE A 17 25.64 -9.92 5.10
C ILE A 17 26.29 -11.31 5.11
N GLY A 18 26.68 -11.83 3.95
CA GLY A 18 27.41 -13.09 3.87
C GLY A 18 28.73 -13.03 4.62
N GLN A 19 29.50 -11.95 4.45
CA GLN A 19 30.75 -11.72 5.18
C GLN A 19 30.51 -11.57 6.69
N GLU A 20 29.54 -10.75 7.11
CA GLU A 20 29.20 -10.52 8.51
C GLU A 20 28.80 -11.81 9.24
N LEU A 21 28.06 -12.70 8.56
CA LEU A 21 27.51 -13.92 9.16
C LEU A 21 28.33 -15.18 8.84
N GLY A 22 29.45 -15.06 8.13
CA GLY A 22 30.31 -16.19 7.78
C GLY A 22 29.67 -17.20 6.81
N VAL A 23 28.82 -16.75 5.89
CA VAL A 23 28.12 -17.60 4.91
C VAL A 23 28.29 -17.09 3.48
N SER A 24 28.18 -17.99 2.49
CA SER A 24 28.21 -17.58 1.10
C SER A 24 27.00 -16.70 0.73
N GLN A 25 27.18 -15.77 -0.23
CA GLN A 25 26.08 -14.94 -0.73
C GLN A 25 24.93 -15.81 -1.31
N VAL A 26 25.25 -16.95 -1.93
CA VAL A 26 24.24 -17.91 -2.41
C VAL A 26 23.37 -18.44 -1.27
N ARG A 27 23.96 -18.71 -0.09
CA ARG A 27 23.21 -19.13 1.10
C ARG A 27 22.32 -18.01 1.62
N VAL A 28 22.75 -16.75 1.54
CA VAL A 28 21.92 -15.58 1.88
C VAL A 28 20.70 -15.53 0.98
N SER A 29 20.89 -15.52 -0.35
CA SER A 29 19.79 -15.47 -1.34
C SER A 29 18.77 -16.58 -1.09
N ARG A 30 19.21 -17.84 -1.04
CA ARG A 30 18.32 -19.00 -0.84
C ARG A 30 17.56 -18.93 0.50
N THR A 31 18.19 -18.37 1.54
CA THR A 31 17.54 -18.22 2.84
C THR A 31 16.49 -17.12 2.83
N VAL A 32 16.78 -15.99 2.18
CA VAL A 32 15.83 -14.88 1.99
C VAL A 32 14.63 -15.39 1.19
N ASP A 33 14.86 -15.99 0.01
CA ASP A 33 13.80 -16.49 -0.86
C ASP A 33 12.89 -17.48 -0.11
N ARG A 34 13.49 -18.46 0.59
CA ARG A 34 12.71 -19.45 1.34
C ARG A 34 11.85 -18.80 2.42
N VAL A 35 12.42 -17.88 3.22
CA VAL A 35 11.68 -17.27 4.33
C VAL A 35 10.60 -16.31 3.82
N VAL A 36 10.91 -15.47 2.83
CA VAL A 36 9.94 -14.55 2.22
C VAL A 36 8.78 -15.32 1.60
N ASN A 37 9.05 -16.40 0.85
CA ASN A 37 7.99 -17.22 0.26
C ASN A 37 7.12 -17.90 1.32
N SER A 38 7.69 -18.37 2.44
CA SER A 38 6.91 -18.94 3.55
C SER A 38 6.04 -17.90 4.27
N ILE A 39 6.49 -16.65 4.38
CA ILE A 39 5.70 -15.54 4.92
C ILE A 39 4.59 -15.17 3.93
N PHE A 40 4.94 -15.05 2.65
CA PHE A 40 3.99 -14.69 1.60
C PHE A 40 2.85 -15.72 1.47
N ALA A 41 3.16 -17.01 1.61
CA ALA A 41 2.15 -18.07 1.61
C ALA A 41 1.08 -17.92 2.73
N GLN A 42 1.41 -17.19 3.81
CA GLN A 42 0.50 -16.91 4.93
C GLN A 42 -0.04 -15.47 4.91
N SER A 43 0.37 -14.64 3.95
CA SER A 43 0.03 -13.21 3.91
C SER A 43 -1.47 -12.96 3.90
N ASN A 44 -2.24 -13.84 3.26
CA ASN A 44 -3.69 -13.80 3.21
C ASN A 44 -4.35 -13.98 4.58
N GLU A 45 -3.64 -14.44 5.63
CA GLU A 45 -4.16 -14.50 6.99
C GLU A 45 -4.16 -13.14 7.69
N TRP A 46 -3.26 -12.24 7.29
CA TRP A 46 -3.05 -10.94 7.94
C TRP A 46 -3.56 -9.75 7.10
N ILE A 47 -3.42 -9.83 5.78
CA ILE A 47 -3.87 -8.80 4.85
C ILE A 47 -5.20 -9.24 4.24
N LYS A 48 -6.30 -8.84 4.90
CA LYS A 48 -7.66 -9.18 4.48
C LYS A 48 -8.46 -7.92 4.24
N PHE A 49 -9.02 -7.81 3.05
CA PHE A 49 -9.95 -6.74 2.72
C PHE A 49 -11.35 -7.12 3.18
N PRO A 50 -12.13 -6.23 3.84
CA PRO A 50 -13.50 -6.53 4.22
C PRO A 50 -14.36 -6.71 2.97
N THR A 51 -15.02 -7.86 2.83
CA THR A 51 -15.80 -8.19 1.62
C THR A 51 -17.27 -8.47 1.90
N THR A 52 -17.54 -9.09 3.05
CA THR A 52 -18.91 -9.35 3.49
C THR A 52 -19.55 -8.07 4.03
N ASN A 53 -20.88 -7.98 3.97
CA ASN A 53 -21.58 -6.82 4.51
C ASN A 53 -21.32 -6.65 6.02
N HIS A 54 -21.17 -7.76 6.76
CA HIS A 54 -20.84 -7.73 8.18
C HIS A 54 -19.45 -7.11 8.42
N GLU A 55 -18.41 -7.57 7.71
CA GLU A 55 -17.07 -7.01 7.83
C GLU A 55 -17.03 -5.53 7.45
N LEU A 56 -17.70 -5.15 6.37
CA LEU A 56 -17.78 -3.76 5.91
C LEU A 56 -18.44 -2.85 6.95
N MET A 57 -19.53 -3.31 7.58
CA MET A 57 -20.20 -2.56 8.66
C MET A 57 -19.32 -2.44 9.89
N GLU A 58 -18.59 -3.50 10.26
CA GLU A 58 -17.68 -3.44 11.41
C GLU A 58 -16.49 -2.51 11.12
N SER A 59 -15.87 -2.58 9.94
CA SER A 59 -14.82 -1.64 9.53
C SER A 59 -15.31 -0.19 9.58
N LYS A 60 -16.54 0.07 9.12
CA LYS A 60 -17.18 1.37 9.20
C LYS A 60 -17.39 1.82 10.65
N ARG A 61 -17.89 0.93 11.52
CA ARG A 61 -18.11 1.22 12.94
C ARG A 61 -16.79 1.55 13.66
N ILE A 62 -15.73 0.78 13.40
CA ILE A 62 -14.40 1.04 13.95
C ILE A 62 -13.89 2.40 13.44
N TRP A 63 -14.06 2.69 12.15
CA TRP A 63 -13.66 3.98 11.58
C TRP A 63 -14.35 5.15 12.29
N GLN A 64 -15.68 5.11 12.42
CA GLN A 64 -16.47 6.14 13.10
C GLN A 64 -16.12 6.29 14.58
N GLY A 65 -15.60 5.24 15.23
CA GLY A 65 -15.12 5.31 16.60
C GLY A 65 -13.78 6.04 16.78
N MET A 66 -12.99 6.18 15.71
CA MET A 66 -11.65 6.76 15.72
C MET A 66 -11.52 8.05 14.91
N TYR A 67 -12.37 8.21 13.90
CA TYR A 67 -12.32 9.26 12.88
C TYR A 67 -13.73 9.80 12.60
N LYS A 68 -13.85 10.87 11.81
CA LYS A 68 -15.13 11.60 11.63
C LYS A 68 -15.84 11.28 10.31
N SER A 69 -15.17 10.70 9.32
CA SER A 69 -15.82 10.34 8.06
C SER A 69 -16.94 9.31 8.30
N PRO A 70 -18.18 9.62 7.91
CA PRO A 70 -19.35 8.84 8.33
C PRO A 70 -19.48 7.50 7.58
N THR A 71 -18.85 7.34 6.43
CA THR A 71 -19.00 6.15 5.56
C THR A 71 -17.67 5.46 5.28
N ALA A 72 -16.55 5.98 5.79
CA ALA A 72 -15.25 5.43 5.49
C ALA A 72 -15.04 4.08 6.18
N ILE A 73 -14.39 3.16 5.48
CA ILE A 73 -13.95 1.85 6.01
C ILE A 73 -12.42 1.71 6.02
N GLY A 74 -11.74 2.70 5.44
CA GLY A 74 -10.31 2.68 5.20
C GLY A 74 -9.91 3.79 4.25
N VAL A 75 -8.62 3.82 3.96
CA VAL A 75 -8.01 4.78 3.01
C VAL A 75 -7.21 4.02 1.96
N ILE A 76 -6.99 4.66 0.82
CA ILE A 76 -6.23 4.13 -0.29
C ILE A 76 -5.15 5.12 -0.72
N ASP A 77 -4.00 4.59 -1.09
CA ASP A 77 -2.89 5.36 -1.61
C ASP A 77 -1.95 4.48 -2.43
N CYS A 78 -1.16 5.13 -3.27
CA CYS A 78 -0.15 4.51 -4.12
C CYS A 78 1.24 4.94 -3.67
N ARG A 79 2.17 3.98 -3.60
CA ARG A 79 3.55 4.23 -3.21
C ARG A 79 4.54 3.64 -4.20
N HIS A 80 5.48 4.48 -4.62
CA HIS A 80 6.62 4.06 -5.42
C HIS A 80 7.64 3.31 -4.56
N ILE A 81 7.92 2.06 -4.93
CA ILE A 81 8.97 1.23 -4.35
C ILE A 81 10.03 0.97 -5.43
N GLY A 82 11.29 1.29 -5.11
CA GLY A 82 12.42 1.02 -6.00
C GLY A 82 12.64 -0.48 -6.16
N ILE A 83 12.95 -0.91 -7.38
CA ILE A 83 13.29 -2.30 -7.66
C ILE A 83 14.60 -2.38 -8.44
N LEU A 84 15.22 -3.55 -8.45
CA LEU A 84 16.25 -3.83 -9.45
C LEU A 84 15.56 -3.96 -10.81
N LYS A 85 16.12 -3.31 -11.85
CA LYS A 85 15.58 -3.37 -13.20
C LYS A 85 15.49 -4.85 -13.64
N PRO A 86 14.29 -5.37 -13.96
CA PRO A 86 14.15 -6.73 -14.45
C PRO A 86 14.92 -6.95 -15.76
N ASN A 87 15.48 -8.15 -15.94
CA ASN A 87 16.18 -8.49 -17.19
C ASN A 87 15.24 -8.60 -18.40
N ARG A 88 13.98 -8.96 -18.17
CA ARG A 88 12.93 -9.03 -19.20
C ARG A 88 11.94 -7.89 -19.00
N HIS A 89 11.62 -7.15 -20.06
CA HIS A 89 10.67 -6.03 -20.04
C HIS A 89 11.01 -4.93 -19.01
N GLY A 90 12.29 -4.81 -18.61
CA GLY A 90 12.69 -3.90 -17.53
C GLY A 90 12.44 -2.42 -17.80
N ASP A 91 12.31 -2.03 -19.08
CA ASP A 91 12.02 -0.65 -19.48
C ASP A 91 10.61 -0.20 -19.09
N GLU A 92 9.65 -1.13 -18.95
CA GLU A 92 8.28 -0.81 -18.53
C GLU A 92 8.24 -0.23 -17.10
N TYR A 93 9.21 -0.62 -16.27
CA TYR A 93 9.34 -0.21 -14.87
C TYR A 93 10.09 1.11 -14.71
N ILE A 94 10.65 1.67 -15.78
CA ILE A 94 11.38 2.93 -15.71
C ILE A 94 10.39 4.09 -15.64
N ASN A 95 10.45 4.84 -14.55
CA ASN A 95 9.65 6.05 -14.40
C ASN A 95 10.22 7.22 -15.22
N ARG A 96 9.50 8.36 -15.24
CA ARG A 96 9.95 9.60 -15.91
C ARG A 96 11.30 10.15 -15.40
N LYS A 97 11.78 9.68 -14.25
CA LYS A 97 13.07 10.05 -13.64
C LYS A 97 14.18 9.03 -13.92
N GLY A 98 13.95 8.07 -14.83
CA GLY A 98 14.94 7.05 -15.21
C GLY A 98 15.16 5.95 -14.17
N LYS A 99 14.29 5.83 -13.16
CA LYS A 99 14.43 4.84 -12.08
C LYS A 99 13.46 3.67 -12.24
N PRO A 100 13.92 2.41 -12.11
CA PRO A 100 13.06 1.23 -12.07
C PRO A 100 12.23 1.20 -10.77
N ILE A 101 10.91 1.22 -10.90
CA ILE A 101 9.96 1.38 -9.78
C ILE A 101 8.72 0.51 -10.02
N LEU A 102 8.18 -0.03 -8.93
CA LEU A 102 6.79 -0.50 -8.84
C LEU A 102 5.89 0.57 -8.23
N ASN A 103 4.72 0.78 -8.82
CA ASN A 103 3.66 1.56 -8.19
C ASN A 103 2.78 0.61 -7.35
N VAL A 104 2.95 0.64 -6.04
CA VAL A 104 2.26 -0.24 -5.11
C VAL A 104 1.01 0.45 -4.58
N GLN A 105 -0.16 -0.04 -4.94
CA GLN A 105 -1.42 0.40 -4.34
C GLN A 105 -1.66 -0.37 -3.05
N ALA A 106 -2.05 0.31 -1.99
CA ALA A 106 -2.48 -0.34 -0.77
C ALA A 106 -3.70 0.34 -0.17
N THR A 107 -4.47 -0.43 0.59
CA THR A 107 -5.49 0.11 1.50
C THR A 107 -5.09 -0.17 2.94
N CYS A 108 -5.46 0.71 3.87
CA CYS A 108 -5.35 0.43 5.30
C CYS A 108 -6.63 0.78 6.05
N ASP A 109 -6.86 0.07 7.15
CA ASP A 109 -7.98 0.30 8.06
C ASP A 109 -7.66 1.38 9.11
N ALA A 110 -8.64 1.65 9.98
CA ALA A 110 -8.52 2.63 11.07
C ALA A 110 -7.40 2.33 12.08
N ARG A 111 -6.89 1.08 12.12
CA ARG A 111 -5.88 0.59 13.06
C ARG A 111 -4.47 0.56 12.45
N GLU A 112 -4.27 1.26 11.33
CA GLU A 112 -3.00 1.30 10.61
C GLU A 112 -2.55 -0.07 10.05
N MET A 113 -3.51 -0.97 9.80
CA MET A 113 -3.23 -2.28 9.21
C MET A 113 -3.52 -2.28 7.71
N PHE A 114 -2.58 -2.78 6.90
CA PHE A 114 -2.84 -2.97 5.48
C PHE A 114 -3.93 -4.03 5.28
N THR A 115 -4.96 -3.68 4.51
CA THR A 115 -6.10 -4.55 4.20
C THR A 115 -6.08 -5.07 2.77
N SER A 116 -5.35 -4.40 1.88
CA SER A 116 -5.04 -4.89 0.54
C SER A 116 -3.73 -4.29 0.06
N VAL A 117 -3.01 -5.02 -0.79
CA VAL A 117 -1.76 -4.57 -1.41
C VAL A 117 -1.70 -5.14 -2.83
N ASP A 118 -1.49 -4.28 -3.83
CA ASP A 118 -1.25 -4.66 -5.23
C ASP A 118 0.13 -4.15 -5.67
N VAL A 119 0.99 -5.08 -6.06
CA VAL A 119 2.38 -4.84 -6.48
C VAL A 119 2.61 -5.10 -7.97
N SER A 120 1.53 -5.19 -8.76
CA SER A 120 1.58 -5.66 -10.15
C SER A 120 1.87 -4.56 -11.18
N TRP A 121 2.02 -3.31 -10.74
CA TRP A 121 2.01 -2.15 -11.63
C TRP A 121 3.38 -1.49 -11.76
N PRO A 122 3.83 -1.21 -13.00
CA PRO A 122 5.02 -0.40 -13.21
C PRO A 122 4.84 1.04 -12.70
N GLY A 123 5.94 1.68 -12.29
CA GLY A 123 5.97 3.07 -11.79
C GLY A 123 5.51 4.14 -12.78
N SER A 124 5.29 3.79 -14.05
CA SER A 124 4.75 4.67 -15.09
C SER A 124 3.22 4.74 -15.08
N VAL A 125 2.54 3.83 -14.38
CA VAL A 125 1.08 3.72 -14.37
C VAL A 125 0.47 4.64 -13.32
N HIS A 126 -0.52 5.44 -13.73
CA HIS A 126 -1.26 6.34 -12.85
C HIS A 126 -2.18 5.60 -11.87
N ASP A 127 -2.32 6.15 -10.66
CA ASP A 127 -3.08 5.57 -9.54
C ASP A 127 -4.54 5.29 -9.89
N SER A 128 -5.19 6.21 -10.63
CA SER A 128 -6.54 6.01 -11.15
C SER A 128 -6.67 4.84 -12.12
N ARG A 129 -5.62 4.49 -12.88
CA ARG A 129 -5.63 3.28 -13.72
C ARG A 129 -5.48 2.03 -12.87
N ILE A 130 -4.66 2.06 -11.83
CA ILE A 130 -4.50 0.93 -10.90
C ILE A 130 -5.84 0.68 -10.19
N TRP A 131 -6.45 1.72 -9.63
CA TRP A 131 -7.77 1.62 -8.99
C TRP A 131 -8.86 1.05 -9.90
N ARG A 132 -8.94 1.51 -11.16
CA ARG A 132 -9.95 0.99 -12.11
C ARG A 132 -9.84 -0.52 -12.37
N ASN A 133 -8.64 -1.09 -12.21
CA ASN A 133 -8.35 -2.50 -12.44
C ASN A 133 -8.20 -3.29 -11.13
N SER A 134 -8.48 -2.68 -9.97
CA SER A 134 -8.27 -3.33 -8.68
C SER A 134 -9.44 -4.24 -8.28
N GLN A 135 -9.11 -5.32 -7.58
CA GLN A 135 -10.10 -6.22 -6.99
C GLN A 135 -10.93 -5.49 -5.91
N THR A 136 -10.31 -4.60 -5.15
CA THR A 136 -10.97 -3.80 -4.10
C THR A 136 -12.06 -2.90 -4.67
N ARG A 137 -11.83 -2.27 -5.83
CA ARG A 137 -12.87 -1.50 -6.54
C ARG A 137 -14.04 -2.39 -6.92
N SER A 138 -13.76 -3.55 -7.52
CA SER A 138 -14.80 -4.50 -7.95
C SER A 138 -15.67 -4.99 -6.79
N GLN A 139 -15.08 -5.14 -5.60
CA GLN A 139 -15.79 -5.54 -4.38
C GLN A 139 -16.65 -4.42 -3.78
N LEU A 140 -16.24 -3.15 -3.94
CA LEU A 140 -16.93 -2.01 -3.32
C LEU A 140 -17.90 -1.26 -4.22
N ILE A 141 -17.74 -1.28 -5.55
CA ILE A 141 -18.47 -0.38 -6.46
C ILE A 141 -20.00 -0.46 -6.34
N ASN A 142 -20.53 -1.64 -5.99
CA ASN A 142 -21.96 -1.88 -5.81
C ASN A 142 -22.39 -1.88 -4.33
N LYS A 143 -21.52 -1.46 -3.40
CA LYS A 143 -21.80 -1.39 -1.97
C LYS A 143 -22.24 0.01 -1.60
N ALA A 144 -23.44 0.14 -1.05
CA ALA A 144 -23.96 1.41 -0.58
C ALA A 144 -23.33 1.79 0.78
N ASN A 145 -23.17 3.10 1.00
CA ASN A 145 -22.80 3.68 2.30
C ASN A 145 -21.45 3.23 2.89
N VAL A 146 -20.52 2.76 2.04
CA VAL A 146 -19.14 2.43 2.41
C VAL A 146 -18.18 3.02 1.37
N VAL A 147 -17.14 3.70 1.82
CA VAL A 147 -16.16 4.35 0.94
C VAL A 147 -14.74 4.14 1.42
N LEU A 148 -13.79 4.17 0.49
CA LEU A 148 -12.39 4.46 0.77
C LEU A 148 -12.13 5.97 0.61
N LEU A 149 -11.13 6.50 1.30
CA LEU A 149 -10.65 7.87 1.08
C LEU A 149 -9.32 7.84 0.30
N GLY A 150 -9.28 8.50 -0.85
CA GLY A 150 -8.12 8.59 -1.75
C GLY A 150 -7.61 10.03 -1.92
N ASP A 151 -6.45 10.19 -2.56
CA ASP A 151 -5.95 11.51 -2.99
C ASP A 151 -6.66 12.03 -4.25
N ASP A 152 -6.17 13.16 -4.74
CA ASP A 152 -6.59 13.80 -5.99
C ASP A 152 -6.06 13.10 -7.26
N GLY A 153 -5.20 12.10 -7.11
CA GLY A 153 -4.74 11.21 -8.18
C GLY A 153 -5.82 10.19 -8.61
N TYR A 154 -6.81 9.96 -7.76
CA TYR A 154 -7.99 9.15 -8.07
C TYR A 154 -9.16 9.98 -8.61
N GLY A 155 -10.08 9.31 -9.31
CA GLY A 155 -11.38 9.87 -9.65
C GLY A 155 -12.40 9.57 -8.57
N ILE A 156 -13.33 10.50 -8.32
CA ILE A 156 -14.45 10.28 -7.41
C ILE A 156 -15.38 9.17 -7.93
N GLU A 157 -15.78 8.26 -7.06
CA GLU A 157 -16.69 7.15 -7.36
C GLU A 157 -17.61 6.86 -6.16
N PRO A 158 -18.74 6.13 -6.32
CA PRO A 158 -19.64 5.78 -5.21
C PRO A 158 -18.96 5.13 -4.01
N CYS A 159 -17.85 4.43 -4.24
CA CYS A 159 -17.04 3.76 -3.21
C CYS A 159 -15.68 4.44 -2.92
N LEU A 160 -15.38 5.59 -3.53
CA LEU A 160 -14.11 6.29 -3.37
C LEU A 160 -14.31 7.80 -3.31
N MET A 161 -13.98 8.38 -2.15
CA MET A 161 -14.01 9.82 -1.93
C MET A 161 -12.63 10.45 -2.13
N THR A 162 -12.58 11.56 -2.85
CA THR A 162 -11.37 12.31 -3.20
C THR A 162 -11.57 13.80 -2.89
N PRO A 163 -10.51 14.56 -2.60
CA PRO A 163 -10.63 15.98 -2.31
C PRO A 163 -11.22 16.79 -3.49
N PHE A 164 -11.91 17.88 -3.17
CA PHE A 164 -12.27 18.90 -4.17
C PHE A 164 -11.00 19.55 -4.72
N LYS A 165 -10.85 19.61 -6.05
CA LYS A 165 -9.67 20.21 -6.70
C LYS A 165 -9.59 21.72 -6.51
N ASN A 166 -10.74 22.39 -6.56
CA ASN A 166 -10.87 23.84 -6.38
C ASN A 166 -11.91 24.14 -5.29
N PRO A 167 -11.58 23.93 -4.00
CA PRO A 167 -12.57 24.03 -2.93
C PRO A 167 -12.97 25.50 -2.69
N THR A 168 -14.27 25.73 -2.62
CA THR A 168 -14.89 26.97 -2.18
C THR A 168 -14.77 27.13 -0.66
N PRO A 169 -14.68 28.38 -0.16
CA PRO A 169 -14.66 28.63 1.28
C PRO A 169 -15.85 28.02 2.02
N GLY A 170 -15.59 27.50 3.23
CA GLY A 170 -16.61 26.86 4.06
C GLY A 170 -16.54 25.34 3.96
N ALA A 171 -17.62 24.71 3.47
CA ALA A 171 -17.81 23.27 3.55
C ALA A 171 -16.75 22.45 2.79
N GLU A 172 -16.38 22.86 1.57
CA GLU A 172 -15.43 22.10 0.74
C GLU A 172 -14.00 22.14 1.30
N ILE A 173 -13.56 23.30 1.80
CA ILE A 173 -12.28 23.41 2.52
C ILE A 173 -12.30 22.55 3.79
N ASN A 174 -13.39 22.57 4.57
CA ASN A 174 -13.50 21.77 5.79
C ASN A 174 -13.51 20.27 5.48
N TYR A 175 -14.18 19.87 4.41
CA TYR A 175 -14.13 18.50 3.89
C TYR A 175 -12.71 18.10 3.48
N ASN A 176 -12.01 18.89 2.67
CA ASN A 176 -10.64 18.58 2.26
C ASN A 176 -9.68 18.50 3.45
N LYS A 177 -9.85 19.39 4.45
CA LYS A 177 -9.08 19.33 5.70
C LYS A 177 -9.33 18.02 6.44
N LEU A 178 -10.59 17.61 6.58
CA LEU A 178 -10.95 16.36 7.24
C LEU A 178 -10.38 15.16 6.49
N LEU A 179 -10.60 15.08 5.18
CA LEU A 179 -10.10 13.99 4.34
C LEU A 179 -8.58 13.89 4.42
N LYS A 180 -7.87 15.02 4.38
CA LYS A 180 -6.42 15.05 4.56
C LYS A 180 -5.99 14.51 5.93
N GLN A 181 -6.65 14.94 7.01
CA GLN A 181 -6.33 14.48 8.37
C GLN A 181 -6.47 12.97 8.51
N GLU A 182 -7.54 12.41 7.97
CA GLU A 182 -7.81 10.98 8.06
C GLU A 182 -6.88 10.16 7.16
N ARG A 183 -6.56 10.67 5.96
CA ARG A 183 -5.64 9.99 5.03
C ARG A 183 -4.20 9.91 5.52
N VAL A 184 -3.75 10.77 6.44
CA VAL A 184 -2.40 10.68 7.03
C VAL A 184 -2.10 9.29 7.61
N ILE A 185 -3.13 8.52 7.98
CA ILE A 185 -2.96 7.15 8.45
C ILE A 185 -2.18 6.25 7.47
N ILE A 186 -2.42 6.32 6.16
CA ILE A 186 -1.71 5.44 5.20
C ILE A 186 -0.29 5.91 4.95
N GLU A 187 -0.04 7.22 5.00
CA GLU A 187 1.31 7.77 4.96
C GLU A 187 2.11 7.27 6.17
N ARG A 188 1.48 7.20 7.36
CA ARG A 188 2.08 6.61 8.56
C ARG A 188 2.32 5.11 8.40
N CYS A 189 1.38 4.34 7.84
CA CYS A 189 1.58 2.91 7.56
C CYS A 189 2.79 2.67 6.66
N PHE A 190 2.89 3.39 5.53
CA PHE A 190 4.05 3.30 4.65
C PHE A 190 5.34 3.79 5.32
N GLY A 191 5.27 4.83 6.14
CA GLY A 191 6.41 5.33 6.92
C GLY A 191 6.95 4.29 7.90
N GLN A 192 6.07 3.61 8.64
CA GLN A 192 6.42 2.52 9.55
C GLN A 192 7.05 1.35 8.79
N LEU A 193 6.48 0.98 7.64
CA LEU A 193 7.02 -0.07 6.78
C LEU A 193 8.46 0.25 6.32
N LYS A 194 8.70 1.45 5.79
CA LYS A 194 10.03 1.89 5.31
C LYS A 194 11.05 2.05 6.43
N ARG A 195 10.62 2.42 7.63
CA ARG A 195 11.50 2.49 8.82
C ARG A 195 11.90 1.10 9.30
N ARG A 196 10.98 0.13 9.23
CA ARG A 196 11.23 -1.24 9.66
C ARG A 196 12.04 -2.04 8.64
N PHE A 197 11.81 -1.79 7.36
CA PHE A 197 12.44 -2.51 6.25
C PHE A 197 13.08 -1.52 5.26
N PRO A 198 14.32 -1.06 5.52
CA PRO A 198 15.04 -0.12 4.65
C PRO A 198 15.21 -0.60 3.20
N ILE A 199 15.14 -1.91 2.95
CA ILE A 199 15.16 -2.47 1.59
C ILE A 199 14.03 -1.95 0.68
N LEU A 200 12.95 -1.40 1.26
CA LEU A 200 11.79 -0.86 0.54
C LEU A 200 11.88 0.65 0.25
N GLN A 201 13.03 1.28 0.52
CA GLN A 201 13.18 2.72 0.40
C GLN A 201 13.30 3.20 -1.04
#